data_AF-A0A1B8AN22-F1
#
_entry.id   AF-A0A1B8AN22-F1
#
_cell.length_a   1.000
_cell.length_b   1.000
_cell.length_c   1.000
_cell.angle_alpha   90.00
_cell.angle_beta   90.00
_cell.angle_gamma   90.00
#
_symmetry.space_group_name_H-M   'P 1'
#
loop_
_entity.id
_entity.type
_entity.pdbx_description
1 polymer ?
#
loop_
_entity_poly.entity_id
_entity_poly.type
_entity_poly.pdbx_seq_one_letter_code
_entity_poly.pdbx_strand_id
1 'polypeptide(L)'
;MSADDHIEASMITIIGRAITRESRPPNSLICSQKSLSKDELIALNSLFHLERRVSYGSQRPVICKAEWERFMKKVFLDWNSAHLLNIDTPVRSPTFSDTKVEVGFLSCDHPPARKNSEPMPPAWRKHLAPVFLSVTFKTNGDEIEFKWKDMKGKPVISSLVTITIDGGIGAAMFMATECYDIWMKRVYNEHNNVRVLNEARRRIKHFAEHGTRIMAQLGPEHRNPTIKEPVLARPKARELCLSYLSPRTTSLDFLMIPFLLILLHVISRRLSCEILTLLHTSSTTDGSYQIHRRSYGIRGAGMAWNKRGYIG
;
A
#
# COMPACT_ATOMS: atom_id res chain seq x y z
N MET A 1 28.99 -16.81 -10.09
CA MET A 1 27.68 -16.40 -10.62
C MET A 1 26.85 -15.86 -9.46
N SER A 2 26.37 -14.63 -9.59
CA SER A 2 25.49 -13.98 -8.62
C SER A 2 24.10 -14.64 -8.62
N ALA A 3 23.33 -14.46 -7.55
CA ALA A 3 21.92 -14.87 -7.50
C ALA A 3 21.09 -14.22 -8.63
N ASP A 4 21.47 -13.01 -9.04
CA ASP A 4 20.84 -12.29 -10.15
C ASP A 4 21.15 -12.93 -11.52
N ASP A 5 22.36 -13.45 -11.72
CA ASP A 5 22.74 -14.16 -12.96
C ASP A 5 21.94 -15.46 -13.12
N HIS A 6 21.71 -16.17 -12.02
CA HIS A 6 20.93 -17.42 -12.03
C HIS A 6 19.44 -17.15 -12.30
N ILE A 7 18.94 -16.02 -11.82
CA ILE A 7 17.59 -15.51 -12.08
C ILE A 7 17.41 -15.15 -13.56
N GLU A 8 18.37 -14.46 -14.15
CA GLU A 8 18.31 -14.06 -15.57
C GLU A 8 18.39 -15.27 -16.51
N ALA A 9 19.28 -16.23 -16.23
CA ALA A 9 19.36 -17.48 -16.99
C ALA A 9 18.07 -18.31 -16.92
N SER A 10 17.40 -18.32 -15.76
CA SER A 10 16.09 -18.96 -15.58
C SER A 10 15.01 -18.27 -16.43
N MET A 11 15.01 -16.94 -16.49
CA MET A 11 14.06 -16.17 -17.30
C MET A 11 14.25 -16.40 -18.80
N ILE A 12 15.48 -16.35 -19.30
CA ILE A 12 15.77 -16.62 -20.72
C ILE A 12 15.30 -18.03 -21.10
N THR A 13 15.45 -19.00 -20.19
CA THR A 13 14.95 -20.37 -20.39
C THR A 13 13.42 -20.42 -20.43
N ILE A 14 12.74 -19.68 -19.54
CA ILE A 14 11.26 -19.59 -19.53
C ILE A 14 10.75 -18.95 -20.83
N ILE A 15 11.36 -17.84 -21.25
CA ILE A 15 11.01 -17.13 -22.50
C ILE A 15 11.30 -18.02 -23.72
N GLY A 16 12.43 -18.72 -23.73
CA GLY A 16 12.80 -19.64 -24.81
C GLY A 16 11.84 -20.81 -24.99
N ARG A 17 11.05 -21.16 -23.96
CA ARG A 17 10.00 -22.18 -24.02
C ARG A 17 8.62 -21.63 -24.39
N ALA A 18 8.45 -20.32 -24.52
CA ALA A 18 7.20 -19.72 -24.95
C ALA A 18 7.02 -19.88 -26.47
N ILE A 19 5.79 -20.13 -26.92
CA ILE A 19 5.45 -20.09 -28.35
C ILE A 19 5.61 -18.64 -28.81
N THR A 20 6.48 -18.40 -29.78
CA THR A 20 6.79 -17.08 -30.32
C THR A 20 6.59 -17.04 -31.83
N ARG A 21 6.40 -15.83 -32.36
CA ARG A 21 6.36 -15.60 -33.81
C ARG A 21 7.74 -15.20 -34.29
N GLU A 22 8.29 -15.91 -35.26
CA GLU A 22 9.64 -15.66 -35.77
C GLU A 22 9.72 -14.38 -36.62
N SER A 23 8.68 -14.09 -37.40
CA SER A 23 8.65 -12.92 -38.28
C SER A 23 7.29 -12.27 -38.37
N ARG A 24 7.27 -10.94 -38.26
CA ARG A 24 6.05 -10.12 -38.29
C ARG A 24 6.32 -8.81 -39.04
N PRO A 25 5.50 -8.45 -40.03
CA PRO A 25 5.66 -7.19 -40.76
C PRO A 25 5.35 -5.99 -39.86
N PRO A 26 5.82 -4.78 -40.25
CA PRO A 26 5.39 -3.52 -39.66
C PRO A 26 3.87 -3.36 -39.64
N ASN A 27 3.36 -2.55 -38.71
CA ASN A 27 1.94 -2.21 -38.53
C ASN A 27 0.99 -3.40 -38.32
N SER A 28 1.47 -4.49 -37.74
CA SER A 28 0.65 -5.67 -37.47
C SER A 28 0.02 -5.61 -36.07
N LEU A 29 -1.20 -6.11 -35.93
CA LEU A 29 -1.86 -6.23 -34.63
C LEU A 29 -1.17 -7.25 -33.71
N ILE A 30 -0.89 -6.87 -32.47
CA ILE A 30 -0.42 -7.74 -31.39
C ILE A 30 -1.50 -7.81 -30.32
N CYS A 31 -2.13 -8.98 -30.18
CA CYS A 31 -3.21 -9.22 -29.23
C CYS A 31 -2.84 -10.15 -28.08
N SER A 32 -1.65 -10.77 -28.11
CA SER A 32 -1.19 -11.67 -27.06
C SER A 32 0.33 -11.87 -27.09
N GLN A 33 0.86 -12.46 -26.01
CA GLN A 33 2.26 -12.85 -25.90
C GLN A 33 2.75 -13.71 -27.07
N LYS A 34 1.90 -14.60 -27.62
CA LYS A 34 2.28 -15.52 -28.71
C LYS A 34 2.62 -14.80 -30.02
N SER A 35 2.20 -13.54 -30.15
CA SER A 35 2.45 -12.73 -31.35
C SER A 35 3.80 -11.99 -31.30
N LEU A 36 4.52 -12.09 -30.18
CA LEU A 36 5.82 -11.47 -29.98
C LEU A 36 6.95 -12.44 -30.36
N SER A 37 8.06 -11.89 -30.84
CA SER A 37 9.30 -12.63 -31.05
C SER A 37 10.04 -12.87 -29.73
N LYS A 38 11.05 -13.74 -29.75
CA LYS A 38 11.89 -14.00 -28.58
C LYS A 38 12.59 -12.73 -28.08
N ASP A 39 13.14 -11.92 -28.99
CA ASP A 39 13.85 -10.70 -28.64
C ASP A 39 12.91 -9.64 -28.05
N GLU A 40 11.69 -9.53 -28.59
CA GLU A 40 10.66 -8.64 -28.05
C GLU A 40 10.23 -9.06 -26.64
N LEU A 41 10.15 -10.37 -26.35
CA LEU A 41 9.88 -10.85 -25.00
C LEU A 41 11.06 -10.58 -24.05
N ILE A 42 12.30 -10.76 -24.50
CA ILE A 42 13.50 -10.42 -23.72
C ILE A 42 13.52 -8.92 -23.39
N ALA A 43 13.15 -8.06 -24.33
CA ALA A 43 13.06 -6.62 -24.11
C ALA A 43 12.02 -6.20 -23.04
N LEU A 44 11.08 -7.08 -22.70
CA LEU A 44 10.11 -6.88 -21.61
C LEU A 44 10.60 -7.41 -20.25
N ASN A 45 11.71 -8.16 -20.20
CA ASN A 45 12.19 -8.82 -18.99
C ASN A 45 12.44 -7.82 -17.84
N SER A 46 13.03 -6.68 -18.14
CA SER A 46 13.32 -5.65 -17.13
C SER A 46 12.04 -5.06 -16.50
N LEU A 47 10.94 -4.96 -17.26
CA LEU A 47 9.63 -4.53 -16.75
C LEU A 47 8.96 -5.62 -15.91
N PHE A 48 9.14 -6.89 -16.26
CA PHE A 48 8.68 -8.00 -15.43
C PHE A 48 9.35 -8.00 -14.05
N HIS A 49 10.68 -7.84 -14.01
CA HIS A 49 11.41 -7.72 -12.74
C HIS A 49 10.94 -6.51 -11.93
N LEU A 50 10.65 -5.41 -12.61
CA LEU A 50 10.16 -4.19 -11.98
C LEU A 50 8.76 -4.38 -11.38
N GLU A 51 7.82 -4.99 -12.12
CA GLU A 51 6.47 -5.32 -11.63
C GLU A 51 6.52 -6.22 -10.41
N ARG A 52 7.41 -7.23 -10.41
CA ARG A 52 7.59 -8.13 -9.28
C ARG A 52 8.14 -7.41 -8.06
N ARG A 53 9.09 -6.49 -8.25
CA ARG A 53 9.61 -5.66 -7.15
C ARG A 53 8.51 -4.82 -6.52
N VAL A 54 7.63 -4.22 -7.32
CA VAL A 54 6.50 -3.41 -6.84
C VAL A 54 5.42 -4.27 -6.19
N SER A 55 5.09 -5.43 -6.77
CA SER A 55 3.98 -6.27 -6.32
C SER A 55 4.31 -7.07 -5.05
N TYR A 56 5.55 -7.52 -4.88
CA TYR A 56 5.94 -8.40 -3.78
C TYR A 56 6.87 -7.76 -2.75
N GLY A 57 7.46 -6.60 -3.05
CA GLY A 57 8.42 -5.95 -2.16
C GLY A 57 9.60 -6.88 -1.83
N SER A 58 9.77 -7.19 -0.55
CA SER A 58 10.79 -8.11 -0.03
C SER A 58 10.43 -9.60 -0.14
N GLN A 59 9.15 -9.95 -0.29
CA GLN A 59 8.66 -11.34 -0.31
C GLN A 59 8.50 -11.87 -1.74
N ARG A 60 9.56 -11.79 -2.55
CA ARG A 60 9.47 -12.15 -3.96
C ARG A 60 9.39 -13.67 -4.12
N PRO A 61 8.33 -14.21 -4.77
CA PRO A 61 8.27 -15.65 -5.06
C PRO A 61 9.38 -16.04 -6.03
N VAL A 62 9.74 -17.32 -6.06
CA VAL A 62 10.70 -17.85 -7.04
C VAL A 62 10.20 -17.56 -8.47
N ILE A 63 11.13 -17.24 -9.36
CA ILE A 63 10.82 -17.01 -10.77
C ILE A 63 10.41 -18.34 -11.42
N CYS A 64 9.23 -18.34 -12.03
CA CYS A 64 8.73 -19.48 -12.76
C CYS A 64 7.85 -19.03 -13.94
N LYS A 65 7.50 -19.99 -14.80
CA LYS A 65 6.63 -19.76 -15.97
C LYS A 65 5.29 -19.12 -15.60
N ALA A 66 4.67 -19.54 -14.49
CA ALA A 66 3.39 -19.00 -14.05
C ALA A 66 3.46 -17.50 -13.70
N GLU A 67 4.58 -17.04 -13.11
CA GLU A 67 4.77 -15.63 -12.81
C GLU A 67 4.93 -14.78 -14.08
N TRP A 68 5.67 -15.30 -15.07
CA TRP A 68 5.78 -14.64 -16.38
C TRP A 68 4.43 -14.55 -17.08
N GLU A 69 3.67 -15.65 -17.11
CA GLU A 69 2.32 -15.69 -17.69
C GLU A 69 1.35 -14.75 -16.97
N ARG A 70 1.46 -14.63 -15.63
CA ARG A 70 0.68 -13.67 -14.84
C ARG A 70 0.97 -12.24 -15.27
N PHE A 71 2.24 -11.88 -15.43
CA PHE A 71 2.64 -10.56 -15.91
C PHE A 71 2.10 -10.29 -17.32
N MET A 72 2.32 -11.21 -18.26
CA MET A 72 1.84 -11.06 -19.64
C MET A 72 0.31 -10.99 -19.72
N LYS A 73 -0.40 -11.75 -18.90
CA LYS A 73 -1.87 -11.66 -18.77
C LYS A 73 -2.31 -10.27 -18.32
N LYS A 74 -1.61 -9.64 -17.37
CA LYS A 74 -1.90 -8.25 -16.95
C LYS A 74 -1.64 -7.25 -18.08
N VAL A 75 -0.55 -7.43 -18.84
CA VAL A 75 -0.20 -6.54 -19.96
C VAL A 75 -1.31 -6.54 -21.02
N PHE A 76 -1.84 -7.70 -21.39
CA PHE A 76 -2.88 -7.85 -22.41
C PHE A 76 -4.32 -7.83 -21.87
N LEU A 77 -4.53 -7.65 -20.57
CA LEU A 77 -5.88 -7.57 -20.00
C LEU A 77 -6.63 -6.37 -20.59
N ASP A 78 -7.72 -6.67 -21.31
CA ASP A 78 -8.58 -5.72 -22.01
C ASP A 78 -7.80 -4.73 -22.90
N TRP A 79 -6.68 -5.18 -23.49
CA TRP A 79 -5.79 -4.33 -24.26
C TRP A 79 -5.11 -5.07 -25.43
N ASN A 80 -4.88 -4.37 -26.53
CA ASN A 80 -4.03 -4.81 -27.65
C ASN A 80 -3.32 -3.59 -28.29
N SER A 81 -2.39 -3.85 -29.23
CA SER A 81 -1.56 -2.79 -29.85
C SER A 81 -2.32 -1.71 -30.63
N ALA A 82 -3.59 -1.94 -31.02
CA ALA A 82 -4.39 -0.94 -31.72
C ALA A 82 -4.97 0.13 -30.78
N HIS A 83 -4.93 -0.09 -29.47
CA HIS A 83 -5.40 0.88 -28.49
C HIS A 83 -4.53 2.16 -28.50
N LEU A 84 -5.13 3.26 -28.07
CA LEU A 84 -4.42 4.51 -27.83
C LEU A 84 -3.36 4.31 -26.73
N LEU A 85 -2.32 5.15 -26.76
CA LEU A 85 -1.26 5.11 -25.76
C LEU A 85 -1.85 5.42 -24.38
N ASN A 86 -1.55 4.56 -23.41
CA ASN A 86 -1.95 4.80 -22.04
C ASN A 86 -1.13 5.96 -21.46
N ILE A 87 -1.82 6.99 -20.95
CA ILE A 87 -1.21 8.13 -20.28
C ILE A 87 -1.04 7.78 -18.79
N ASP A 88 0.12 8.09 -18.23
CA ASP A 88 0.38 7.91 -16.81
C ASP A 88 -0.34 9.00 -16.00
N THR A 89 -1.40 8.62 -15.28
CA THR A 89 -2.13 9.55 -14.40
C THR A 89 -1.36 9.81 -13.11
N PRO A 90 -1.24 11.06 -12.63
CA PRO A 90 -0.57 11.35 -11.37
C PRO A 90 -1.25 10.67 -10.18
N VAL A 91 -0.47 10.39 -9.13
CA VAL A 91 -1.02 9.90 -7.87
C VAL A 91 -1.85 11.01 -7.23
N ARG A 92 -3.12 10.70 -6.90
CA ARG A 92 -3.98 11.63 -6.18
C ARG A 92 -3.54 11.78 -4.72
N SER A 93 -3.73 12.97 -4.16
CA SER A 93 -3.51 13.21 -2.73
C SER A 93 -4.51 12.44 -1.86
N PRO A 94 -4.11 12.05 -0.63
CA PRO A 94 -5.01 11.44 0.35
C PRO A 94 -6.16 12.38 0.71
N THR A 95 -7.37 11.84 0.78
CA THR A 95 -8.56 12.54 1.29
C THR A 95 -8.88 12.08 2.71
N PHE A 96 -9.75 12.81 3.41
CA PHE A 96 -10.17 12.39 4.76
C PHE A 96 -10.81 10.99 4.76
N SER A 97 -11.63 10.66 3.76
CA SER A 97 -12.27 9.35 3.68
C SER A 97 -11.29 8.19 3.51
N ASP A 98 -10.10 8.47 2.97
CA ASP A 98 -9.07 7.46 2.72
C ASP A 98 -8.33 7.01 3.98
N THR A 99 -8.13 7.94 4.93
CA THR A 99 -7.18 7.77 6.04
C THR A 99 -7.78 8.10 7.41
N LYS A 100 -9.11 8.19 7.52
CA LYS A 100 -9.79 8.44 8.79
C LYS A 100 -9.72 7.20 9.69
N VAL A 101 -9.46 7.43 10.97
CA VAL A 101 -9.54 6.40 12.02
C VAL A 101 -10.53 6.91 13.05
N GLU A 102 -11.54 6.12 13.39
CA GLU A 102 -12.45 6.45 14.49
C GLU A 102 -11.72 6.24 15.82
N VAL A 103 -11.73 7.25 16.68
CA VAL A 103 -10.91 7.26 17.91
C VAL A 103 -11.70 7.47 19.19
N GLY A 104 -12.98 7.78 19.07
CA GLY A 104 -13.84 8.06 20.21
C GLY A 104 -15.03 8.90 19.83
N PHE A 105 -15.52 9.70 20.76
CA PHE A 105 -16.75 10.46 20.61
C PHE A 105 -16.69 11.83 21.29
N LEU A 106 -17.66 12.70 20.95
CA LEU A 106 -17.81 14.01 21.57
C LEU A 106 -18.33 13.91 23.01
N SER A 107 -17.64 14.56 23.94
CA SER A 107 -18.05 14.65 25.35
C SER A 107 -19.24 15.57 25.58
N CYS A 108 -19.49 16.52 24.68
CA CYS A 108 -20.67 17.38 24.68
C CYS A 108 -21.02 17.83 23.26
N ASP A 109 -22.16 18.51 23.12
CA ASP A 109 -22.56 19.14 21.86
C ASP A 109 -21.51 20.17 21.40
N HIS A 110 -21.06 20.08 20.14
CA HIS A 110 -20.01 20.91 19.58
C HIS A 110 -20.56 21.77 18.43
N PRO A 111 -20.46 23.11 18.47
CA PRO A 111 -20.98 23.94 17.38
C PRO A 111 -20.24 23.67 16.05
N PRO A 112 -20.93 23.65 14.90
CA PRO A 112 -20.25 23.57 13.61
C PRO A 112 -19.38 24.82 13.38
N ALA A 113 -18.27 24.69 12.65
CA ALA A 113 -17.31 25.78 12.43
C ALA A 113 -17.86 26.99 11.64
N ARG A 114 -19.12 26.98 11.18
CA ARG A 114 -19.73 28.09 10.45
C ARG A 114 -20.69 28.86 11.36
N LYS A 115 -20.55 30.19 11.31
CA LYS A 115 -21.21 31.24 12.09
C LYS A 115 -22.74 31.34 11.94
N ASN A 116 -23.37 30.45 11.16
CA ASN A 116 -24.81 30.48 10.98
C ASN A 116 -25.44 29.56 12.03
N SER A 117 -26.03 30.21 13.01
CA SER A 117 -26.75 29.68 14.16
C SER A 117 -27.95 28.83 13.73
N GLU A 118 -27.73 27.56 13.39
CA GLU A 118 -28.80 26.58 13.53
C GLU A 118 -29.08 26.41 15.04
N PRO A 119 -30.35 26.45 15.49
CA PRO A 119 -30.70 26.41 16.90
C PRO A 119 -30.26 25.13 17.60
N MET A 120 -30.02 24.05 16.85
CA MET A 120 -29.51 22.79 17.36
C MET A 120 -28.27 22.33 16.58
N PRO A 121 -27.27 21.75 17.25
CA PRO A 121 -26.14 21.14 16.59
C PRO A 121 -26.60 19.95 15.72
N PRO A 122 -26.03 19.78 14.52
CA PRO A 122 -26.36 18.66 13.65
C PRO A 122 -25.96 17.33 14.31
N ALA A 123 -26.56 16.22 13.87
CA ALA A 123 -26.35 14.90 14.51
C ALA A 123 -24.87 14.49 14.66
N TRP A 124 -24.02 14.81 13.67
CA TRP A 124 -22.56 14.55 13.70
C TRP A 124 -21.76 15.50 14.62
N ARG A 125 -22.45 16.34 15.39
CA ARG A 125 -21.90 17.30 16.35
C ARG A 125 -22.56 17.23 17.72
N LYS A 126 -23.48 16.28 17.93
CA LYS A 126 -24.09 16.05 19.23
C LYS A 126 -23.15 15.26 20.15
N HIS A 127 -23.43 15.32 21.44
CA HIS A 127 -22.85 14.42 22.44
C HIS A 127 -22.90 12.96 21.95
N LEU A 128 -21.81 12.22 22.19
CA LEU A 128 -21.57 10.85 21.70
C LEU A 128 -21.41 10.68 20.18
N ALA A 129 -21.42 11.77 19.39
CA ALA A 129 -21.12 11.65 17.96
C ALA A 129 -19.66 11.19 17.75
N PRO A 130 -19.40 10.30 16.77
CA PRO A 130 -18.08 9.74 16.55
C PRO A 130 -17.08 10.80 16.08
N VAL A 131 -15.87 10.72 16.63
CA VAL A 131 -14.74 11.57 16.29
C VAL A 131 -13.66 10.72 15.64
N PHE A 132 -13.10 11.28 14.57
CA PHE A 132 -12.07 10.65 13.76
C PHE A 132 -10.76 11.42 13.88
N LEU A 133 -9.64 10.70 13.86
CA LEU A 133 -8.31 11.25 13.73
C LEU A 133 -7.81 11.03 12.31
N SER A 134 -7.11 12.03 11.78
CA SER A 134 -6.44 11.96 10.48
C SER A 134 -5.07 12.62 10.54
N VAL A 135 -4.13 12.09 9.77
CA VAL A 135 -2.80 12.66 9.61
C VAL A 135 -2.74 13.49 8.34
N THR A 136 -2.16 14.68 8.44
CA THR A 136 -1.86 15.54 7.29
C THR A 136 -0.44 16.05 7.39
N PHE A 137 0.21 16.30 6.25
CA PHE A 137 1.50 17.00 6.23
C PHE A 137 1.26 18.51 6.25
N LYS A 138 2.12 19.25 6.97
CA LYS A 138 2.16 20.72 6.88
C LYS A 138 2.59 21.14 5.47
N THR A 139 2.35 22.40 5.11
CA THR A 139 2.62 22.96 3.78
C THR A 139 4.06 22.74 3.29
N ASN A 140 5.01 22.60 4.21
CA ASN A 140 6.43 22.39 3.91
C ASN A 140 6.82 20.91 3.76
N GLY A 141 5.89 19.96 3.96
CA GLY A 141 6.10 18.52 3.75
C GLY A 141 6.94 17.80 4.82
N ASP A 142 7.61 18.55 5.70
CA ASP A 142 8.55 17.96 6.67
C ASP A 142 7.92 17.52 7.99
N GLU A 143 6.79 18.12 8.35
CA GLU A 143 6.10 17.86 9.61
C GLU A 143 4.70 17.30 9.39
N ILE A 144 4.32 16.34 10.24
CA ILE A 144 2.96 15.83 10.29
C ILE A 144 2.14 16.59 11.34
N GLU A 145 0.83 16.65 11.10
CA GLU A 145 -0.17 17.25 11.96
C GLU A 145 -1.33 16.27 12.14
N PHE A 146 -1.78 16.12 13.39
CA PHE A 146 -2.93 15.29 13.73
C PHE A 146 -4.17 16.17 13.84
N LYS A 147 -5.21 15.85 13.05
CA LYS A 147 -6.47 16.59 13.02
C LYS A 147 -7.62 15.74 13.49
N TRP A 148 -8.25 16.17 14.58
CA TRP A 148 -9.52 15.68 15.09
C TRP A 148 -10.65 16.20 14.21
N LYS A 149 -11.50 15.32 13.72
CA LYS A 149 -12.53 15.63 12.75
C LYS A 149 -13.83 14.90 13.06
N ASP A 150 -14.95 15.49 12.66
CA ASP A 150 -16.24 14.82 12.66
C ASP A 150 -16.40 13.89 11.44
N MET A 151 -17.55 13.24 11.32
CA MET A 151 -17.88 12.35 10.20
C MET A 151 -17.84 13.03 8.82
N LYS A 152 -17.99 14.37 8.77
CA LYS A 152 -17.92 15.18 7.54
C LYS A 152 -16.49 15.69 7.26
N GLY A 153 -15.51 15.31 8.07
CA GLY A 153 -14.13 15.73 7.92
C GLY A 153 -13.85 17.16 8.40
N LYS A 154 -14.78 17.77 9.16
CA LYS A 154 -14.62 19.12 9.70
C LYS A 154 -13.92 19.07 11.06
N PRO A 155 -13.04 20.05 11.37
CA PRO A 155 -12.28 20.06 12.62
C PRO A 155 -13.16 20.00 13.87
N VAL A 156 -12.69 19.29 14.89
CA VAL A 156 -13.28 19.18 16.23
C VAL A 156 -12.22 19.61 17.25
N ILE A 157 -12.64 20.29 18.32
CA ILE A 157 -11.75 20.67 19.41
C ILE A 157 -11.34 19.43 20.20
N SER A 158 -10.05 19.18 20.37
CA SER A 158 -9.52 17.96 21.00
C SER A 158 -9.91 17.79 22.47
N SER A 159 -10.09 18.88 23.22
CA SER A 159 -10.53 18.82 24.63
C SER A 159 -11.97 18.33 24.80
N LEU A 160 -12.75 18.29 23.72
CA LEU A 160 -14.13 17.80 23.70
C LEU A 160 -14.23 16.35 23.21
N VAL A 161 -13.09 15.66 23.07
CA VAL A 161 -13.03 14.29 22.57
C VAL A 161 -12.73 13.33 23.71
N THR A 162 -13.66 12.40 23.94
CA THR A 162 -13.42 11.24 24.79
C THR A 162 -12.86 10.12 23.93
N ILE A 163 -11.60 9.74 24.18
CA ILE A 163 -10.91 8.69 23.44
C ILE A 163 -11.30 7.32 24.01
N THR A 164 -11.79 6.43 23.16
CA THR A 164 -12.21 5.07 23.54
C THR A 164 -11.18 4.00 23.23
N ILE A 165 -10.08 4.39 22.58
CA ILE A 165 -9.02 3.49 22.18
C ILE A 165 -8.13 3.12 23.37
N ASP A 166 -7.90 1.82 23.55
CA ASP A 166 -6.94 1.29 24.52
C ASP A 166 -5.54 1.85 24.28
N GLY A 167 -4.94 2.43 25.32
CA GLY A 167 -3.67 3.17 25.21
C GLY A 167 -3.83 4.66 24.88
N GLY A 168 -5.06 5.17 24.83
CA GLY A 168 -5.37 6.59 24.80
C GLY A 168 -4.89 7.32 23.54
N ILE A 169 -4.52 8.59 23.72
CA ILE A 169 -4.18 9.50 22.61
C ILE A 169 -3.03 9.02 21.74
N GLY A 170 -1.99 8.42 22.32
CA GLY A 170 -0.84 7.97 21.53
C GLY A 170 -1.14 6.70 20.74
N ALA A 171 -1.97 5.79 21.25
CA ALA A 171 -2.46 4.65 20.46
C ALA A 171 -3.33 5.10 19.29
N ALA A 172 -4.21 6.10 19.51
CA ALA A 172 -5.00 6.72 18.47
C ALA A 172 -4.13 7.37 17.37
N MET A 173 -3.10 8.13 17.76
CA MET A 173 -2.15 8.74 16.83
C MET A 173 -1.35 7.69 16.05
N PHE A 174 -0.88 6.64 16.72
CA PHE A 174 -0.18 5.52 16.07
C PHE A 174 -1.05 4.88 15.00
N MET A 175 -2.30 4.54 15.32
CA MET A 175 -3.22 3.96 14.34
C MET A 175 -3.53 4.90 13.17
N ALA A 176 -3.67 6.20 13.43
CA ALA A 176 -3.85 7.19 12.36
C ALA A 176 -2.63 7.25 11.43
N THR A 177 -1.40 7.22 11.97
CA THR A 177 -0.18 7.15 11.14
C THR A 177 -0.08 5.85 10.35
N GLU A 178 -0.44 4.72 10.95
CA GLU A 178 -0.39 3.41 10.30
C GLU A 178 -1.42 3.31 9.18
N CYS A 179 -2.65 3.75 9.43
CA CYS A 179 -3.71 3.80 8.42
C CYS A 179 -3.30 4.66 7.21
N TYR A 180 -2.72 5.84 7.47
CA TYR A 180 -2.16 6.70 6.43
C TYR A 180 -1.07 5.98 5.61
N ASP A 181 -0.08 5.38 6.28
CA ASP A 181 1.04 4.71 5.62
C ASP A 181 0.59 3.50 4.80
N ILE A 182 -0.35 2.70 5.31
CA ILE A 182 -0.94 1.56 4.58
C ILE A 182 -1.62 2.05 3.32
N TRP A 183 -2.43 3.12 3.43
CA TRP A 183 -3.12 3.69 2.29
C TRP A 183 -2.12 4.22 1.25
N MET A 184 -1.12 4.99 1.68
CA MET A 184 -0.09 5.55 0.80
C MET A 184 0.68 4.46 0.06
N LYS A 185 1.15 3.44 0.77
CA LYS A 185 1.85 2.29 0.16
C LYS A 185 0.99 1.59 -0.88
N ARG A 186 -0.29 1.34 -0.56
CA ARG A 186 -1.23 0.71 -1.50
C ARG A 186 -1.38 1.53 -2.79
N VAL A 187 -1.66 2.83 -2.67
CA VAL A 187 -1.89 3.70 -3.83
C VAL A 187 -0.63 3.87 -4.67
N TYR A 188 0.55 4.00 -4.05
CA TYR A 188 1.81 4.08 -4.77
C TYR A 188 2.16 2.76 -5.47
N ASN A 189 1.93 1.61 -4.83
CA ASN A 189 2.14 0.31 -5.45
C ASN A 189 1.22 0.11 -6.66
N GLU A 190 -0.06 0.48 -6.54
CA GLU A 190 -1.02 0.43 -7.64
C GLU A 190 -0.59 1.33 -8.80
N HIS A 191 -0.23 2.59 -8.51
CA HIS A 191 0.26 3.54 -9.50
C HIS A 191 1.53 3.04 -10.21
N ASN A 192 2.51 2.56 -9.45
CA ASN A 192 3.76 2.05 -10.02
C ASN A 192 3.51 0.81 -10.89
N ASN A 193 2.63 -0.11 -10.46
CA ASN A 193 2.25 -1.26 -11.27
C ASN A 193 1.60 -0.83 -12.60
N VAL A 194 0.66 0.12 -12.57
CA VAL A 194 0.03 0.65 -13.79
C VAL A 194 1.08 1.25 -14.73
N ARG A 195 2.04 2.02 -14.21
CA ARG A 195 3.12 2.61 -15.04
C ARG A 195 4.00 1.55 -15.69
N VAL A 196 4.35 0.49 -14.96
CA VAL A 196 5.12 -0.63 -15.52
C VAL A 196 4.35 -1.33 -16.65
N LEU A 197 3.05 -1.58 -16.44
CA LEU A 197 2.20 -2.19 -17.46
C LEU A 197 2.00 -1.27 -18.68
N ASN A 198 1.83 0.03 -18.46
CA ASN A 198 1.74 1.02 -19.53
C ASN A 198 3.03 1.06 -20.35
N GLU A 199 4.19 1.01 -19.71
CA GLU A 199 5.47 0.97 -20.42
C GLU A 199 5.60 -0.31 -21.25
N ALA A 200 5.19 -1.46 -20.72
CA ALA A 200 5.18 -2.71 -21.49
C ALA A 200 4.28 -2.59 -22.73
N ARG A 201 3.10 -1.99 -22.57
CA ARG A 201 2.16 -1.71 -23.67
C ARG A 201 2.73 -0.74 -24.71
N ARG A 202 3.46 0.30 -24.28
CA ARG A 202 4.16 1.23 -25.18
C ARG A 202 5.23 0.52 -26.01
N ARG A 203 6.05 -0.34 -25.39
CA ARG A 203 7.05 -1.16 -26.09
C ARG A 203 6.39 -2.12 -27.09
N ILE A 204 5.32 -2.80 -26.68
CA ILE A 204 4.58 -3.70 -27.58
C ILE A 204 3.97 -2.94 -28.76
N LYS A 205 3.45 -1.73 -28.54
CA LYS A 205 2.95 -0.89 -29.62
C LYS A 205 4.07 -0.47 -30.58
N HIS A 206 5.23 -0.08 -30.06
CA HIS A 206 6.42 0.18 -30.87
C HIS A 206 6.80 -1.05 -31.73
N PHE A 207 6.80 -2.25 -31.13
CA PHE A 207 7.04 -3.49 -31.87
C PHE A 207 5.97 -3.73 -32.95
N ALA A 208 4.69 -3.45 -32.65
CA ALA A 208 3.60 -3.56 -33.60
C ALA A 208 3.84 -2.69 -34.84
N GLU A 209 4.25 -1.44 -34.63
CA GLU A 209 4.53 -0.45 -35.67
C GLU A 209 5.72 -0.84 -36.54
N HIS A 210 6.82 -1.33 -35.95
CA HIS A 210 8.08 -1.56 -36.68
C HIS A 210 8.29 -2.99 -37.19
N GLY A 211 7.54 -3.96 -36.66
CA GLY A 211 7.72 -5.38 -36.97
C GLY A 211 9.03 -5.95 -36.40
N THR A 212 9.35 -7.19 -36.76
CA THR A 212 10.53 -7.91 -36.21
C THR A 212 11.85 -7.54 -36.87
N ARG A 213 11.83 -6.77 -37.97
CA ARG A 213 13.04 -6.44 -38.77
C ARG A 213 14.05 -5.58 -38.01
N ILE A 214 13.60 -4.81 -37.03
CA ILE A 214 14.44 -3.89 -36.23
C ILE A 214 14.85 -4.51 -34.88
N MET A 215 14.79 -5.85 -34.76
CA MET A 215 15.30 -6.63 -33.61
C MET A 215 15.00 -6.04 -32.23
N ALA A 216 13.71 -5.76 -31.94
CA ALA A 216 13.24 -5.25 -30.65
C ALA A 216 14.03 -4.03 -30.11
N GLN A 217 14.70 -3.26 -30.97
CA GLN A 217 15.44 -2.07 -30.56
C GLN A 217 14.46 -1.04 -30.01
N LEU A 218 14.74 -0.57 -28.79
CA LEU A 218 13.93 0.41 -28.09
C LEU A 218 14.68 1.73 -28.02
N GLY A 219 14.03 2.82 -28.43
CA GLY A 219 14.58 4.16 -28.30
C GLY A 219 14.65 4.65 -26.84
N PRO A 220 15.30 5.80 -26.59
CA PRO A 220 15.46 6.37 -25.25
C PRO A 220 14.14 6.72 -24.55
N GLU A 221 13.03 6.84 -25.29
CA GLU A 221 11.67 7.05 -24.80
C GLU A 221 11.08 5.83 -24.09
N HIS A 222 11.62 4.63 -24.34
CA HIS A 222 11.12 3.36 -23.80
C HIS A 222 11.87 2.90 -22.54
N ARG A 223 12.46 3.83 -21.78
CA ARG A 223 13.18 3.53 -20.54
C ARG A 223 12.25 2.94 -19.48
N ASN A 224 12.83 2.15 -18.57
CA ASN A 224 12.09 1.65 -17.42
C ASN A 224 11.54 2.82 -16.60
N PRO A 225 10.28 2.76 -16.14
CA PRO A 225 9.71 3.81 -15.32
C PRO A 225 10.41 3.86 -13.95
N THR A 226 10.70 5.07 -13.47
CA THR A 226 11.17 5.28 -12.10
C THR A 226 10.04 4.97 -11.13
N ILE A 227 10.31 4.05 -10.19
CA ILE A 227 9.40 3.74 -9.09
C ILE A 227 9.31 4.95 -8.17
N LYS A 228 8.09 5.40 -7.92
CA LYS A 228 7.83 6.48 -6.96
C LYS A 228 7.67 5.86 -5.58
N GLU A 229 8.27 6.48 -4.57
CA GLU A 229 8.13 6.07 -3.18
C GLU A 229 7.16 7.01 -2.44
N PRO A 230 6.26 6.48 -1.59
CA PRO A 230 5.37 7.31 -0.80
C PRO A 230 6.13 8.03 0.32
N VAL A 231 5.75 9.27 0.59
CA VAL A 231 6.13 9.94 1.84
C VAL A 231 5.28 9.35 2.97
N LEU A 232 5.94 8.72 3.94
CA LEU A 232 5.29 8.03 5.05
C LEU A 232 5.22 8.94 6.29
N ALA A 233 4.11 8.86 7.02
CA ALA A 233 3.88 9.59 8.25
C ALA A 233 4.62 8.99 9.44
N ARG A 234 4.75 7.65 9.53
CA ARG A 234 5.38 7.01 10.70
C ARG A 234 6.83 7.42 10.93
N PRO A 235 7.72 7.51 9.92
CA PRO A 235 9.08 8.04 10.13
C PRO A 235 9.07 9.47 10.67
N LYS A 236 8.22 10.34 10.13
CA LYS A 236 8.08 11.74 10.59
C LYS A 236 7.51 11.86 12.00
N ALA A 237 6.55 11.00 12.36
CA ALA A 237 6.03 10.92 13.73
C ALA A 237 7.13 10.57 14.74
N ARG A 238 8.05 9.68 14.37
CA ARG A 238 9.20 9.32 15.22
C ARG A 238 10.18 10.48 15.36
N GLU A 239 10.50 11.17 14.28
CA GLU A 239 11.36 12.36 14.30
C GLU A 239 10.80 13.45 15.23
N LEU A 240 9.50 13.73 15.13
CA LEU A 240 8.82 14.67 16.03
C LEU A 240 8.96 14.23 17.49
N CYS A 241 8.64 12.97 17.81
CA CYS A 241 8.76 12.44 19.17
C CYS A 241 10.19 12.57 19.73
N LEU A 242 11.22 12.27 18.92
CA LEU A 242 12.61 12.41 19.32
C LEU A 242 13.03 13.88 19.51
N SER A 243 12.50 14.80 18.71
CA SER A 243 12.79 16.23 18.83
C SER A 243 12.29 16.83 20.16
N TYR A 244 11.12 16.38 20.64
CA TYR A 244 10.59 16.77 21.96
C TYR A 244 11.30 16.12 23.15
N LEU A 245 12.05 15.03 22.92
CA LEU A 245 12.86 14.35 23.94
C LEU A 245 14.29 14.91 24.02
N SER A 246 14.68 15.82 23.11
CA SER A 246 15.98 16.49 23.17
C SER A 246 15.97 17.53 24.31
N PRO A 247 16.99 17.58 25.18
CA PRO A 247 17.00 18.39 26.41
C PRO A 247 17.14 19.91 26.20
N ARG A 248 16.66 20.46 25.08
CA ARG A 248 16.74 21.89 24.75
C ARG A 248 15.42 22.66 24.84
N THR A 249 14.32 22.05 25.24
CA THR A 249 13.04 22.75 25.44
C THR A 249 12.62 22.70 26.91
N THR A 250 12.90 23.78 27.64
CA THR A 250 12.57 24.03 29.05
C THR A 250 11.10 24.44 29.28
N SER A 251 10.18 23.94 28.46
CA SER A 251 8.73 24.13 28.66
C SER A 251 8.08 22.75 28.60
N LEU A 252 7.97 22.12 29.77
CA LEU A 252 7.23 20.89 30.00
C LEU A 252 5.74 21.23 30.10
N ASP A 253 5.10 21.45 28.95
CA ASP A 253 3.64 21.44 28.88
C ASP A 253 3.11 20.02 28.74
N PHE A 254 1.99 19.79 29.42
CA PHE A 254 1.30 18.55 29.82
C PHE A 254 1.01 17.45 28.77
N LEU A 255 1.53 17.54 27.54
CA LEU A 255 1.32 16.58 26.44
C LEU A 255 2.38 15.46 26.34
N MET A 256 3.46 15.56 27.13
CA MET A 256 4.64 14.69 26.99
C MET A 256 4.59 13.37 27.77
N ILE A 257 3.83 13.30 28.87
CA ILE A 257 3.78 12.13 29.76
C ILE A 257 3.15 10.90 29.09
N PRO A 258 2.06 11.00 28.29
CA PRO A 258 1.46 9.83 27.65
C PRO A 258 2.39 9.19 26.60
N PHE A 259 3.16 9.99 25.87
CA PHE A 259 4.08 9.51 24.84
C PHE A 259 5.30 8.78 25.42
N LEU A 260 5.84 9.27 26.53
CA LEU A 260 6.93 8.61 27.26
C LEU A 260 6.50 7.24 27.82
N LEU A 261 5.29 7.16 28.37
CA LEU A 261 4.72 5.91 28.88
C LEU A 261 4.48 4.89 27.76
N ILE A 262 4.14 5.33 26.55
CA ILE A 262 3.97 4.46 25.38
C ILE A 262 5.32 3.93 24.88
N LEU A 263 6.37 4.76 24.81
CA LEU A 263 7.70 4.29 24.42
C LEU A 263 8.22 3.26 25.43
N LEU A 264 8.04 3.51 26.72
CA LEU A 264 8.38 2.57 27.80
C LEU A 264 7.57 1.27 27.72
N HIS A 265 6.26 1.35 27.42
CA HIS A 265 5.41 0.16 27.29
C HIS A 265 5.77 -0.68 26.05
N VAL A 266 6.12 -0.04 24.93
CA VAL A 266 6.58 -0.72 23.71
C VAL A 266 7.95 -1.37 23.90
N ILE A 267 8.89 -0.68 24.56
CA ILE A 267 10.20 -1.23 24.92
C ILE A 267 10.03 -2.42 25.89
N SER A 268 9.18 -2.27 26.90
CA SER A 268 8.86 -3.33 27.86
C SER A 268 8.26 -4.56 27.18
N ARG A 269 7.25 -4.41 26.32
CA ARG A 269 6.65 -5.55 25.60
C ARG A 269 7.65 -6.23 24.65
N ARG A 270 8.51 -5.47 23.99
CA ARG A 270 9.52 -6.02 23.08
C ARG A 270 10.58 -6.82 23.84
N LEU A 271 11.04 -6.32 24.99
CA LEU A 271 11.93 -7.03 25.90
C LEU A 271 11.25 -8.28 26.48
N SER A 272 9.97 -8.21 26.87
CA SER A 272 9.22 -9.38 27.35
C SER A 272 9.07 -10.46 26.28
N CYS A 273 8.84 -10.09 25.03
CA CYS A 273 8.77 -11.04 23.92
C CYS A 273 10.14 -11.67 23.63
N GLU A 274 11.23 -10.90 23.64
CA GLU A 274 12.58 -11.43 23.43
C GLU A 274 13.01 -12.36 24.57
N ILE A 275 12.69 -12.03 25.83
CA ILE A 275 12.91 -12.89 26.99
C ILE A 275 12.06 -14.17 26.91
N LEU A 276 10.79 -14.08 26.52
CA LEU A 276 9.93 -15.26 26.31
C LEU A 276 10.43 -16.15 25.17
N THR A 277 10.98 -15.56 24.11
CA THR A 277 11.52 -16.33 22.98
C THR A 277 12.82 -17.03 23.39
N LEU A 278 13.69 -16.36 24.16
CA LEU A 278 14.92 -16.94 24.72
C LEU A 278 14.61 -18.07 25.71
N LEU A 279 13.61 -17.90 26.58
CA LEU A 279 13.15 -18.94 27.52
C LEU A 279 12.54 -20.16 26.80
N HIS A 280 11.80 -19.95 25.71
CA HIS A 280 11.24 -21.05 24.92
C HIS A 280 12.29 -21.82 24.12
N THR A 281 13.36 -21.16 23.67
CA THR A 281 14.50 -21.81 23.01
C THR A 281 15.39 -22.57 24.00
N SER A 282 15.45 -22.15 25.27
CA SER A 282 16.15 -22.91 26.31
C SER A 282 15.37 -24.12 26.84
N SER A 283 14.05 -24.19 26.63
CA SER A 283 13.20 -25.29 27.11
C SER A 283 12.90 -26.36 26.05
N THR A 284 13.46 -26.26 24.84
CA THR A 284 13.19 -27.20 23.73
C THR A 284 14.36 -28.13 23.39
N THR A 285 15.41 -28.15 24.21
CA THR A 285 16.49 -29.15 24.12
C THR A 285 16.29 -30.38 25.00
N ASP A 286 15.10 -30.63 25.54
CA ASP A 286 14.84 -31.90 26.22
C ASP A 286 13.38 -32.37 26.13
N GLY A 287 13.20 -33.65 25.79
CA GLY A 287 12.01 -34.42 26.13
C GLY A 287 10.74 -34.22 25.30
N SER A 288 10.50 -35.18 24.41
CA SER A 288 9.22 -35.55 23.79
C SER A 288 7.95 -35.32 24.65
N TYR A 289 6.98 -34.54 24.15
CA TYR A 289 5.56 -34.69 24.50
C TYR A 289 4.62 -34.36 23.34
N GLN A 290 3.81 -35.35 22.95
CA GLN A 290 2.62 -35.14 22.13
C GLN A 290 1.56 -34.39 22.94
N ILE A 291 0.97 -33.33 22.36
CA ILE A 291 -0.23 -32.69 22.93
C ILE A 291 -1.34 -32.67 21.87
N HIS A 292 -2.45 -33.30 22.26
CA HIS A 292 -3.73 -33.35 21.58
C HIS A 292 -4.24 -31.97 21.14
N ARG A 293 -4.58 -31.83 19.85
CA ARG A 293 -5.40 -30.72 19.35
C ARG A 293 -6.86 -30.91 19.81
N ARG A 294 -7.34 -30.04 20.70
CA ARG A 294 -8.78 -29.80 20.88
C ARG A 294 -9.26 -28.81 19.83
N SER A 295 -10.11 -29.28 18.93
CA SER A 295 -10.87 -28.48 17.98
C SER A 295 -11.93 -27.66 18.73
N TYR A 296 -11.89 -26.34 18.62
CA TYR A 296 -13.05 -25.49 18.87
C TYR A 296 -13.71 -25.17 17.53
N GLY A 297 -14.86 -25.80 17.28
CA GLY A 297 -15.76 -25.43 16.20
C GLY A 297 -16.65 -24.27 16.62
N ILE A 298 -16.75 -23.23 15.79
CA ILE A 298 -17.84 -22.26 15.83
C ILE A 298 -18.57 -22.38 14.49
N ARG A 299 -19.87 -22.71 14.58
CA ARG A 299 -20.80 -22.87 13.45
C ARG A 299 -21.12 -21.52 12.81
N GLY A 300 -21.35 -21.57 11.50
CA GLY A 300 -21.62 -20.42 10.65
C GLY A 300 -22.97 -19.74 10.84
N ALA A 301 -23.04 -18.52 10.31
CA ALA A 301 -24.24 -17.85 9.86
C ALA A 301 -24.03 -17.50 8.39
N GLY A 302 -24.78 -18.16 7.50
CA GLY A 302 -24.90 -17.77 6.11
C GLY A 302 -25.85 -16.58 5.98
N MET A 303 -25.50 -15.63 5.11
CA MET A 303 -26.46 -14.69 4.55
C MET A 303 -26.36 -14.70 3.03
N ALA A 304 -27.51 -14.97 2.44
CA ALA A 304 -27.76 -15.19 1.03
C ALA A 304 -27.60 -13.90 0.21
N TRP A 305 -26.99 -14.03 -0.96
CA TRP A 305 -27.00 -13.02 -2.01
C TRP A 305 -28.30 -13.17 -2.80
N ASN A 306 -29.17 -12.17 -2.74
CA ASN A 306 -30.39 -12.11 -3.55
C ASN A 306 -30.09 -11.40 -4.88
N LYS A 307 -30.07 -12.16 -5.97
CA LYS A 307 -30.10 -11.64 -7.34
C LYS A 307 -31.56 -11.34 -7.70
N ARG A 308 -31.90 -10.10 -8.02
CA ARG A 308 -33.07 -9.78 -8.85
C ARG A 308 -32.61 -9.19 -10.16
N GLY A 309 -32.97 -9.88 -11.23
CA GLY A 309 -32.89 -9.36 -12.59
C GLY A 309 -33.96 -8.30 -12.83
N TYR A 310 -33.64 -7.38 -13.72
CA TYR A 310 -34.59 -6.52 -14.41
C TYR A 310 -34.75 -7.07 -15.83
N ILE A 311 -35.97 -7.52 -16.15
CA ILE A 311 -36.50 -7.55 -17.51
C ILE A 311 -37.74 -6.67 -17.45
N GLY A 312 -37.77 -5.69 -18.36
CA GLY A 312 -38.80 -4.70 -18.59
C GLY A 312 -38.29 -3.80 -19.70
#